data_AF-A0A822BN65-F1
#
_entry.id   AF-A0A822BN65-F1
#
_cell.length_a   1.000
_cell.length_b   1.000
_cell.length_c   1.000
_cell.angle_alpha   90.00
_cell.angle_beta   90.00
_cell.angle_gamma   90.00
#
_symmetry.space_group_name_H-M   'P 1'
#
loop_
_entity.id
_entity.type
_entity.pdbx_description
1 polymer ?
#
loop_
_entity_poly.entity_id
_entity_poly.type
_entity_poly.pdbx_seq_one_letter_code
_entity_poly.pdbx_strand_id
1 'polypeptide(L)'
;MNIHSSVTDTNGLIHLWVFDFELLFFDQEKFLWIENLMYNWWWLSIPYTLLYIIAIFIGRRWMNKRNEKFELRKLLVIWNIILTIFSFWGACRCLPEFIDSLTNHGFLYSICDSSYKKGITGLW
;
A
#
# COMPACT_ATOMS: atom_id res chain seq x y z
N MET A 1 3.77 9.21 -17.51
CA MET A 1 4.50 8.64 -16.36
C MET A 1 5.88 9.26 -16.40
N ASN A 2 5.97 10.47 -15.86
CA ASN A 2 7.22 11.16 -15.63
C ASN A 2 7.81 10.64 -14.32
N ILE A 3 9.13 10.64 -14.26
CA ILE A 3 9.87 10.29 -13.06
C ILE A 3 10.65 11.55 -12.69
N HIS A 4 10.38 12.07 -11.50
CA HIS A 4 11.06 13.23 -10.98
C HIS A 4 12.39 12.80 -10.36
N SER A 5 13.48 13.49 -10.70
CA SER A 5 14.83 13.12 -10.27
C SER A 5 15.03 13.23 -8.76
N SER A 6 14.40 14.22 -8.12
CA SER A 6 14.47 14.43 -6.68
C SER A 6 13.28 15.26 -6.18
N VAL A 7 12.68 14.85 -5.07
CA VAL A 7 11.66 15.62 -4.34
C VAL A 7 12.07 15.66 -2.87
N THR A 8 11.99 16.84 -2.25
CA THR A 8 12.29 17.00 -0.83
C THR A 8 10.98 16.98 -0.05
N ASP A 9 10.92 16.12 0.97
CA ASP A 9 9.78 16.07 1.89
C ASP A 9 9.79 17.25 2.87
N THR A 10 8.64 17.47 3.50
CA THR A 10 8.41 18.43 4.58
C THR A 10 9.36 18.27 5.76
N ASN A 11 9.90 17.06 5.98
CA ASN A 11 10.92 16.76 6.99
C ASN A 11 12.37 16.98 6.49
N GLY A 12 12.57 17.45 5.26
CA GLY A 12 13.89 17.69 4.67
C GLY A 12 14.56 16.46 4.05
N LEU A 13 13.88 15.30 4.02
CA LEU A 13 14.37 14.08 3.39
C LEU A 13 14.29 14.18 1.86
N ILE A 14 15.35 13.73 1.18
CA ILE A 14 15.42 13.76 -0.29
C ILE A 14 15.03 12.38 -0.82
N HIS A 15 13.93 12.34 -1.55
CA HIS A 15 13.48 11.13 -2.26
C HIS A 15 13.92 11.20 -3.71
N LEU A 16 14.73 10.23 -4.12
CA LEU A 16 15.18 10.09 -5.49
C LEU A 16 14.17 9.25 -6.28
N TRP A 17 14.06 9.52 -7.59
CA TRP A 17 13.24 8.74 -8.53
C TRP A 17 11.76 8.67 -8.13
N VAL A 18 11.10 9.80 -7.92
CA VAL A 18 9.70 9.85 -7.48
C VAL A 18 8.75 9.74 -8.68
N PHE A 19 7.76 8.86 -8.57
CA PHE A 19 6.76 8.65 -9.61
C PHE A 19 5.58 9.62 -9.50
N ASP A 20 4.94 9.93 -10.63
CA ASP A 20 3.74 10.78 -10.68
C ASP A 20 2.63 10.36 -9.71
N PHE A 21 2.46 9.05 -9.46
CA PHE A 21 1.42 8.56 -8.57
C PHE A 21 1.77 8.77 -7.08
N GLU A 22 3.05 8.79 -6.71
CA GLU A 22 3.50 9.07 -5.34
C GLU A 22 3.25 10.55 -5.01
N LEU A 23 3.36 11.44 -6.01
CA LEU A 23 3.08 12.87 -5.86
C LEU A 23 1.61 13.18 -5.53
N LEU A 24 0.67 12.29 -5.86
CA LEU A 24 -0.74 12.46 -5.49
C LEU A 24 -0.94 12.48 -3.97
N PHE A 25 -0.06 11.81 -3.23
CA PHE A 25 -0.09 11.72 -1.77
C PHE A 25 0.76 12.80 -1.09
N PHE A 26 1.56 13.53 -1.86
CA PHE A 26 2.26 14.73 -1.40
C PHE A 26 1.29 15.93 -1.26
N ASP A 27 0.24 15.94 -2.08
CA ASP A 27 -0.80 16.98 -2.07
C ASP A 27 -1.77 16.77 -0.90
N GLN A 28 -1.72 17.67 0.10
CA GLN A 28 -2.53 17.59 1.31
C GLN A 28 -4.03 17.60 1.03
N GLU A 29 -4.51 18.30 -0.01
CA GLU A 29 -5.94 18.34 -0.31
C GLU A 29 -6.45 16.99 -0.81
N LYS A 30 -5.66 16.30 -1.63
CA LYS A 30 -6.01 14.96 -2.14
C LYS A 30 -5.93 13.92 -1.04
N PHE A 31 -4.91 13.99 -0.19
CA PHE A 31 -4.79 13.12 0.97
C PHE A 31 -6.03 13.25 1.89
N LEU A 32 -6.41 14.48 2.24
CA LEU A 32 -7.60 14.74 3.07
C LEU A 32 -8.88 14.27 2.39
N TRP A 33 -8.99 14.38 1.06
CA TRP A 33 -10.12 13.85 0.32
C TRP A 33 -10.21 12.33 0.41
N ILE A 34 -9.09 11.61 0.26
CA ILE A 34 -9.02 10.15 0.40
C ILE A 34 -9.35 9.73 1.83
N GLU A 35 -8.82 10.43 2.84
CA GLU A 35 -9.10 10.17 4.25
C GLU A 35 -10.59 10.37 4.57
N ASN A 36 -11.19 11.46 4.11
CA ASN A 36 -12.63 11.70 4.26
C ASN A 36 -13.47 10.65 3.53
N LEU A 37 -13.06 10.23 2.34
CA LEU A 37 -13.73 9.16 1.61
C LEU A 37 -13.70 7.86 2.43
N MET A 38 -12.53 7.49 2.95
CA MET A 38 -12.36 6.28 3.76
C MET A 38 -13.16 6.34 5.07
N TYR A 39 -13.20 7.51 5.73
CA TYR A 39 -13.98 7.72 6.95
C TYR A 39 -15.49 7.62 6.69
N ASN A 40 -15.99 8.21 5.61
CA ASN A 40 -17.41 8.19 5.28
C ASN A 40 -17.88 6.81 4.79
N TRP A 41 -17.01 6.08 4.08
CA TRP A 41 -17.34 4.82 3.41
C TRP A 41 -16.69 3.59 4.06
N TRP A 42 -16.30 3.69 5.34
CA TRP A 42 -15.69 2.58 6.10
C TRP A 42 -16.52 1.30 6.07
N TRP A 43 -17.85 1.45 6.05
CA TRP A 43 -18.81 0.35 6.03
C TRP A 43 -18.76 -0.49 4.74
N LEU A 44 -18.19 0.03 3.64
CA LEU A 44 -18.03 -0.74 2.39
C LEU A 44 -17.13 -1.96 2.55
N SER A 45 -16.19 -1.96 3.50
CA SER A 45 -15.32 -3.11 3.74
C SER A 45 -16.10 -4.39 4.07
N ILE A 46 -17.24 -4.25 4.75
CA ILE A 46 -18.10 -5.35 5.18
C ILE A 46 -18.70 -6.11 3.97
N PRO A 47 -19.44 -5.48 3.04
CA PRO A 47 -19.99 -6.18 1.88
C PRO A 47 -18.90 -6.74 0.96
N TYR A 48 -17.75 -6.08 0.79
CA TYR A 48 -16.65 -6.64 0.00
C TYR A 48 -16.09 -7.92 0.61
N THR A 49 -15.90 -7.95 1.94
CA THR A 49 -15.43 -9.15 2.64
C THR A 49 -16.45 -10.28 2.54
N LEU A 50 -17.75 -9.97 2.73
CA LEU A 50 -18.81 -10.96 2.60
C LEU A 50 -18.88 -11.52 1.16
N LEU A 51 -18.78 -10.67 0.15
CA LEU A 51 -18.74 -11.06 -1.26
C LEU A 51 -17.55 -11.98 -1.55
N TYR A 52 -16.37 -11.66 -1.04
CA TYR A 52 -15.16 -12.49 -1.18
C TYR A 52 -15.36 -13.88 -0.57
N ILE A 53 -15.91 -13.97 0.64
CA ILE A 53 -16.20 -15.25 1.30
C ILE A 53 -17.22 -16.06 0.48
N ILE A 54 -18.31 -15.44 0.03
CA ILE A 54 -19.32 -16.08 -0.82
C ILE A 54 -18.67 -16.62 -2.11
N ALA A 55 -17.82 -15.82 -2.75
CA ALA A 55 -17.09 -16.21 -3.96
C ALA A 55 -16.19 -17.44 -3.72
N ILE A 56 -15.51 -17.53 -2.57
CA ILE A 56 -14.72 -18.72 -2.20
C ILE A 56 -15.61 -19.96 -2.09
N PHE A 57 -16.76 -19.88 -1.42
CA PHE A 57 -17.65 -21.03 -1.26
C PHE A 57 -18.24 -21.49 -2.60
N ILE A 58 -18.64 -20.55 -3.46
CA ILE A 58 -19.10 -20.84 -4.83
C ILE A 58 -17.97 -21.50 -5.62
N GLY A 59 -16.77 -20.92 -5.60
CA GLY A 59 -15.60 -21.45 -6.28
C GLY A 59 -15.26 -22.87 -5.82
N ARG A 60 -15.30 -23.14 -4.52
CA ARG A 60 -15.07 -24.47 -3.94
C ARG A 60 -16.13 -25.48 -4.40
N ARG A 61 -17.42 -25.13 -4.36
CA ARG A 61 -18.51 -26.02 -4.82
C ARG A 61 -18.42 -26.30 -6.32
N TRP A 62 -17.99 -25.32 -7.11
CA TRP A 62 -17.79 -25.48 -8.54
C TRP A 62 -16.57 -26.35 -8.88
N MET A 63 -15.46 -26.17 -8.15
CA MET A 63 -14.27 -27.01 -8.30
C MET A 63 -14.50 -28.45 -7.85
N ASN A 64 -15.30 -28.69 -6.81
CA ASN A 64 -15.66 -30.06 -6.39
C ASN A 64 -16.46 -30.85 -7.46
N LYS A 65 -17.13 -30.15 -8.39
CA LYS A 65 -17.84 -30.78 -9.51
C LYS A 65 -16.92 -31.11 -10.69
N ARG A 66 -15.68 -30.60 -10.70
CA ARG A 66 -14.70 -30.85 -11.77
C ARG A 66 -13.60 -31.77 -11.27
N ASN A 67 -13.30 -32.81 -12.04
CA ASN A 67 -12.30 -33.82 -11.69
C ASN A 67 -10.84 -33.36 -11.95
N GLU A 68 -10.64 -32.32 -12.76
CA GLU A 68 -9.31 -31.82 -13.11
C GLU A 68 -8.94 -30.58 -12.29
N LYS A 69 -7.74 -30.62 -11.71
CA LYS A 69 -7.16 -29.51 -10.96
C LYS A 69 -6.63 -28.47 -11.93
N PHE A 70 -6.89 -27.20 -11.65
CA PHE A 70 -6.24 -26.12 -12.38
C PHE A 70 -4.77 -26.01 -11.98
N GLU A 71 -3.89 -26.02 -12.97
CA GLU A 71 -2.46 -25.72 -12.79
C GLU A 71 -2.23 -24.20 -12.71
N LEU A 72 -2.63 -23.57 -11.59
CA LEU A 72 -2.40 -22.14 -11.35
C LEU A 72 -0.97 -21.82 -10.88
N ARG A 73 -0.07 -22.82 -10.79
CA ARG A 73 1.25 -22.65 -10.20
C ARG A 73 2.06 -21.53 -10.84
N LYS A 74 2.05 -21.42 -12.17
CA LYS A 74 2.75 -20.34 -12.89
C LYS A 74 2.18 -18.96 -12.55
N LEU A 75 0.85 -18.86 -12.48
CA LEU A 75 0.16 -17.61 -12.16
C LEU A 75 0.40 -17.19 -10.70
N LEU A 76 0.40 -18.14 -9.76
CA LEU A 76 0.77 -17.90 -8.37
C LEU A 76 2.21 -17.43 -8.23
N VAL A 77 3.15 -18.01 -8.98
CA VAL A 77 4.55 -17.58 -8.96
C VAL A 77 4.68 -16.13 -9.46
N ILE A 78 4.05 -15.79 -10.58
CA ILE A 78 4.04 -14.41 -11.10
C ILE A 78 3.44 -13.45 -10.07
N TRP A 79 2.31 -13.83 -9.46
CA TRP A 79 1.65 -13.02 -8.43
C TRP A 79 2.56 -12.76 -7.22
N ASN A 80 3.24 -13.80 -6.72
CA ASN A 80 4.17 -13.66 -5.60
C ASN A 80 5.38 -12.79 -5.95
N ILE A 81 5.89 -12.87 -7.19
CA ILE A 81 6.99 -12.00 -7.65
C ILE A 81 6.53 -10.54 -7.67
N ILE A 82 5.33 -10.26 -8.20
CA ILE A 82 4.76 -8.91 -8.22
C ILE A 82 4.62 -8.36 -6.80
N LEU A 83 4.04 -9.15 -5.88
CA LEU A 83 3.91 -8.76 -4.47
C LEU A 83 5.27 -8.52 -3.82
N THR A 84 6.27 -9.35 -4.11
CA THR A 84 7.62 -9.19 -3.55
C THR A 84 8.27 -7.89 -4.02
N ILE A 85 8.17 -7.57 -5.31
CA ILE A 85 8.68 -6.31 -5.87
C ILE A 85 7.97 -5.12 -5.23
N PHE A 86 6.65 -5.19 -5.11
CA PHE A 86 5.84 -4.14 -4.48
C PHE A 86 6.24 -3.91 -3.02
N SER A 87 6.32 -4.96 -2.21
CA SER A 87 6.73 -4.87 -0.81
C SER A 87 8.18 -4.41 -0.63
N PHE A 88 9.10 -4.86 -1.49
CA PHE A 88 10.49 -4.40 -1.44
C PHE A 88 10.58 -2.90 -1.73
N TRP A 89 9.87 -2.42 -2.75
CA TRP A 89 9.87 -1.01 -3.10
C TRP A 89 9.26 -0.14 -2.01
N GLY A 90 8.12 -0.56 -1.43
CA GLY A 90 7.50 0.11 -0.30
C GLY A 90 8.41 0.14 0.93
N ALA A 91 9.10 -0.96 1.23
CA ALA A 91 10.08 -0.97 2.31
C ALA A 91 11.22 0.03 2.06
N CYS A 92 11.82 0.04 0.86
CA CYS A 92 12.84 1.03 0.52
C CYS A 92 12.35 2.48 0.65
N ARG A 93 11.05 2.71 0.45
CA ARG A 93 10.41 4.02 0.57
C ARG A 93 10.03 4.41 1.98
N CYS A 94 9.71 3.48 2.89
CA CYS A 94 9.29 3.79 4.27
C CYS A 94 10.43 3.64 5.30
N LEU A 95 11.51 2.94 4.94
CA LEU A 95 12.67 2.73 5.79
C LEU A 95 13.42 4.03 6.16
N PRO A 96 13.73 4.97 5.26
CA PRO A 96 14.51 6.15 5.63
C PRO A 96 13.76 7.05 6.61
N GLU A 97 12.46 7.23 6.45
CA GLU A 97 11.59 7.99 7.38
C GLU A 97 11.48 7.28 8.72
N PHE A 98 11.39 5.95 8.71
CA PHE A 98 11.36 5.16 9.94
C PHE A 98 12.69 5.28 10.72
N ILE A 99 13.83 5.21 10.03
CA ILE A 99 15.15 5.38 10.64
C ILE A 99 15.30 6.79 11.20
N ASP A 100 14.94 7.81 10.42
CA ASP A 100 15.00 9.21 10.84
C ASP A 100 14.14 9.49 12.07
N SER A 101 12.90 8.98 12.07
CA SER A 101 11.99 9.04 13.21
C SER A 101 12.59 8.39 14.46
N LEU A 102 13.22 7.22 14.31
CA LEU A 102 13.82 6.49 15.42
C LEU A 102 15.06 7.20 15.98
N THR A 103 15.92 7.75 15.12
CA THR A 103 17.19 8.37 15.53
C THR A 103 17.03 9.78 16.07
N ASN A 104 16.15 10.59 15.48
CA ASN A 104 16.03 12.02 15.81
C ASN A 104 14.96 12.29 16.87
N HIS A 105 13.88 11.51 16.90
CA HIS A 105 12.74 11.75 17.78
C HIS A 105 12.52 10.67 18.84
N GLY A 106 13.22 9.53 18.72
CA GLY A 106 13.17 8.42 19.67
C GLY A 106 11.97 7.49 19.48
N PHE A 107 12.03 6.33 20.12
CA PHE A 107 11.09 5.22 19.90
C PHE A 107 9.61 5.56 20.20
N LEU A 108 9.35 6.34 21.25
CA LEU A 108 7.99 6.73 21.62
C LEU A 108 7.35 7.64 20.57
N TYR A 109 8.15 8.47 19.89
CA TYR A 109 7.66 9.32 18.82
C TYR A 109 7.27 8.49 17.60
N SER A 110 8.11 7.52 17.19
CA SER A 110 7.84 6.67 16.03
C SER A 110 6.56 5.83 16.13
N ILE A 111 6.07 5.55 17.34
CA ILE A 111 4.82 4.80 17.56
C ILE A 111 3.61 5.73 17.66
N CYS A 112 3.75 6.84 18.40
CA CYS A 112 2.64 7.73 18.70
C CYS A 112 2.35 8.72 17.57
N ASP A 113 3.33 8.98 16.70
CA ASP A 113 3.19 9.94 15.62
C ASP A 113 2.77 9.29 14.30
N SER A 114 1.76 9.87 13.65
CA SER A 114 1.22 9.38 12.37
C SER A 114 1.82 10.11 11.17
N SER A 115 2.98 10.75 11.31
CA SER A 115 3.60 11.51 10.21
C SER A 115 3.97 10.65 9.00
N TYR A 116 4.15 9.34 9.17
CA TYR A 116 4.36 8.39 8.06
C TYR A 116 3.20 8.34 7.05
N LYS A 117 2.01 8.85 7.42
CA LYS A 117 0.85 8.88 6.51
C LYS A 117 0.92 10.01 5.49
N LYS A 118 1.79 11.00 5.70
CA LYS A 118 1.89 12.20 4.88
C LYS A 118 3.10 12.10 3.95
N GLY A 119 2.93 12.49 2.69
CA GLY A 119 4.02 12.49 1.71
C GLY A 119 4.12 11.19 0.92
N ILE A 120 5.34 10.87 0.45
CA ILE A 120 5.60 9.77 -0.49
C ILE A 120 5.34 8.40 0.14
N THR A 121 5.55 8.28 1.44
CA THR A 121 5.27 7.07 2.24
C THR A 121 3.78 6.78 2.40
N GLY A 122 2.90 7.77 2.24
CA GLY A 122 1.46 7.59 2.46
C GLY A 122 0.78 6.61 1.49
N LEU A 123 1.40 6.32 0.35
CA LEU A 123 0.93 5.32 -0.61
C LEU A 123 1.39 3.88 -0.27
N TRP A 124 2.56 3.74 0.35
CA TRP A 124 3.28 2.46 0.50
C TRP A 124 3.00 1.80 1.85
#